data_AF-A0A9P3YUG2-F1
#
_entry.id   AF-A0A9P3YUG2-F1
#
_cell.length_a   1.000
_cell.length_b   1.000
_cell.length_c   1.000
_cell.angle_alpha   90.00
_cell.angle_beta   90.00
_cell.angle_gamma   90.00
#
_symmetry.space_group_name_H-M   'P 1'
#
loop_
_entity.id
_entity.type
_entity.pdbx_description
1 polymer ?
#
loop_
_entity_poly.entity_id
_entity_poly.type
_entity_poly.pdbx_seq_one_letter_code
_entity_poly.pdbx_strand_id
1 'polypeptide(L)'
;MRVNFTIDGEPFGKERPRFNLATKRTYTPQKTKDYEELIKWLYQSKVRHYFTGYIKMTLRCYYSIAKSNSKKIKEQKRNNVLRPNKKP
;
A
#
# COMPACT_ATOMS: atom_id res chain seq x y z
N MET A 1 -8.67 -3.86 -22.09
CA MET A 1 -9.42 -3.00 -21.14
C MET A 1 -8.44 -2.28 -20.23
N ARG A 2 -8.71 -1.02 -19.84
CA ARG A 2 -7.94 -0.31 -18.82
C ARG A 2 -8.84 -0.04 -17.62
N VAL A 3 -8.36 -0.38 -16.43
CA VAL A 3 -9.09 -0.19 -15.17
C VAL A 3 -8.26 0.71 -14.27
N ASN A 4 -8.92 1.68 -13.63
CA ASN A 4 -8.32 2.51 -12.61
C ASN A 4 -9.21 2.44 -11.37
N PHE A 5 -8.62 2.22 -10.21
CA PHE A 5 -9.30 2.35 -8.93
C PHE A 5 -8.33 2.93 -7.91
N THR A 6 -8.89 3.55 -6.88
CA THR A 6 -8.15 4.18 -5.78
C THR A 6 -8.46 3.43 -4.50
N ILE A 7 -7.42 3.21 -3.70
CA ILE A 7 -7.52 2.67 -2.34
C ILE A 7 -7.28 3.84 -1.40
N ASP A 8 -8.26 4.14 -0.56
CA ASP A 8 -8.15 5.23 0.40
C ASP A 8 -7.26 4.82 1.58
N GLY A 9 -6.50 5.77 2.10
CA GLY A 9 -5.57 5.58 3.22
C GLY A 9 -4.10 5.61 2.83
N GLU A 10 -3.23 5.63 3.84
CA GLU A 10 -1.78 5.66 3.61
C GLU A 10 -1.29 4.26 3.19
N PRO A 11 -0.62 4.12 2.04
CA PRO A 11 -0.05 2.85 1.63
C PRO A 11 1.03 2.41 2.62
N PHE A 12 1.13 1.10 2.85
CA PHE A 12 2.21 0.52 3.64
C PHE A 12 2.75 -0.75 2.98
N GLY A 13 4.00 -1.09 3.29
CA GLY A 13 4.63 -2.31 2.80
C GLY A 13 4.06 -3.55 3.48
N LYS A 14 3.98 -4.67 2.73
CA LYS A 14 3.55 -5.95 3.29
C LYS A 14 4.45 -6.36 4.45
N GLU A 15 3.87 -6.63 5.61
CA GLU A 15 4.63 -7.07 6.77
C GLU A 15 5.09 -8.53 6.58
N ARG A 16 6.25 -8.88 7.15
CA ARG A 16 6.75 -10.25 7.12
C ARG A 16 5.84 -11.16 7.96
N PRO A 17 5.61 -12.43 7.54
CA PRO A 17 4.97 -13.42 8.39
C PRO A 17 5.71 -13.54 9.72
N ARG A 18 4.95 -13.60 10.81
CA ARG A 18 5.47 -13.76 12.17
C ARG A 18 5.34 -15.21 12.59
N PHE A 19 6.24 -15.66 13.46
CA PHE A 19 6.17 -16.98 14.05
C PHE A 19 5.67 -16.89 15.48
N ASN A 20 4.64 -17.66 15.81
CA ASN A 20 4.16 -17.81 17.17
C ASN A 20 4.83 -19.02 17.82
N LEU A 21 5.70 -18.78 18.81
CA LEU A 21 6.43 -19.84 19.52
C LEU A 21 5.51 -20.74 20.35
N ALA A 22 4.44 -20.19 20.94
CA ALA A 22 3.50 -20.94 21.78
C ALA A 22 2.64 -21.92 20.97
N THR A 23 2.17 -21.51 19.78
CA THR A 23 1.37 -22.36 18.90
C THR A 23 2.18 -23.07 17.82
N LYS A 24 3.49 -22.78 17.72
CA LYS A 24 4.41 -23.24 16.67
C LYS A 24 3.89 -23.00 15.24
N ARG A 25 3.14 -21.92 15.04
CA ARG A 25 2.51 -21.57 13.75
C ARG A 25 3.01 -20.24 13.21
N THR A 26 3.20 -20.18 11.90
CA THR A 26 3.46 -18.94 11.17
C THR A 26 2.14 -18.25 10.84
N TYR A 27 2.05 -16.95 11.08
CA TYR A 27 0.87 -16.16 10.77
C TYR A 27 1.25 -14.81 10.15
N THR A 28 0.49 -14.38 9.16
CA THR A 28 0.56 -13.01 8.65
C THR A 28 -0.08 -12.07 9.68
N PRO A 29 0.56 -10.95 10.03
CA PRO A 29 -0.05 -9.94 10.90
C PRO A 29 -1.42 -9.48 10.41
N GLN A 30 -2.35 -9.26 11.34
CA GLN A 30 -3.74 -8.94 11.02
C GLN A 30 -3.86 -7.73 10.09
N LYS A 31 -3.09 -6.67 10.36
CA LYS A 31 -3.04 -5.45 9.54
C LYS A 31 -2.79 -5.71 8.05
N THR A 32 -1.87 -6.64 7.73
CA THR A 32 -1.59 -7.01 6.33
C THR A 32 -2.78 -7.75 5.71
N LYS A 33 -3.39 -8.68 6.46
CA LYS A 33 -4.57 -9.42 5.99
C LYS A 33 -5.75 -8.50 5.72
N ASP A 34 -6.06 -7.61 6.65
CA ASP A 34 -7.17 -6.66 6.53
C ASP A 34 -7.00 -5.76 5.31
N TYR A 35 -5.77 -5.31 5.06
CA TYR A 35 -5.47 -4.46 3.91
C TYR A 35 -5.58 -5.21 2.58
N GLU A 36 -5.06 -6.45 2.49
CA GLU A 36 -5.22 -7.30 1.31
C GLU A 36 -6.72 -7.59 1.03
N GLU A 37 -7.50 -7.81 2.08
CA GLU A 37 -8.95 -8.02 1.99
C GLU A 37 -9.66 -6.75 1.49
N LEU A 38 -9.35 -5.57 2.04
CA LEU A 38 -9.90 -4.29 1.57
C LEU A 38 -9.64 -4.08 0.08
N ILE A 39 -8.41 -4.33 -0.39
CA ILE A 39 -8.05 -4.18 -1.82
C ILE A 39 -8.89 -5.13 -2.69
N LYS A 40 -9.05 -6.39 -2.25
CA LYS A 40 -9.86 -7.38 -2.95
C LYS A 40 -11.31 -6.91 -3.06
N TRP A 41 -11.91 -6.47 -1.95
CA TRP A 41 -13.29 -5.97 -1.91
C TRP A 41 -13.48 -4.73 -2.80
N LEU A 42 -12.57 -3.76 -2.74
CA LEU A 42 -12.63 -2.54 -3.58
C LEU A 42 -12.50 -2.86 -5.07
N TYR A 43 -11.61 -3.78 -5.43
CA TYR A 43 -11.46 -4.21 -6.82
C TYR A 43 -12.73 -4.92 -7.32
N GLN A 44 -13.23 -5.89 -6.56
CA GLN A 44 -14.44 -6.63 -6.93
C GLN A 44 -15.66 -5.73 -7.06
N SER A 45 -15.85 -4.78 -6.13
CA SER A 45 -16.99 -3.86 -6.15
C SER A 45 -16.96 -2.88 -7.32
N LYS A 46 -15.79 -2.29 -7.63
CA LYS A 46 -15.67 -1.24 -8.68
C LYS A 46 -15.43 -1.79 -10.08
N VAL A 47 -14.67 -2.87 -10.22
CA VAL A 47 -14.16 -3.33 -11.53
C VAL A 47 -15.02 -4.44 -12.10
N ARG A 48 -15.43 -5.40 -11.25
CA ARG A 48 -16.25 -6.57 -11.62
C ARG A 48 -15.73 -7.37 -12.82
N HIS A 49 -14.43 -7.30 -13.10
CA HIS A 49 -13.79 -7.97 -14.21
C HIS A 49 -12.44 -8.54 -13.76
N TYR A 50 -12.12 -9.74 -14.26
CA TYR A 50 -10.83 -10.41 -14.02
C TYR A 50 -10.06 -10.50 -15.33
N PHE A 51 -8.84 -9.99 -15.33
CA PHE A 51 -7.95 -10.06 -16.49
C PHE A 51 -7.35 -11.47 -16.63
N THR A 52 -7.25 -11.95 -17.86
CA THR A 52 -6.56 -13.20 -18.22
C THR A 52 -5.32 -12.89 -19.07
N GLY A 53 -4.24 -13.64 -18.88
CA GLY A 53 -2.98 -13.43 -19.62
C GLY A 53 -2.12 -12.30 -19.03
N TYR A 54 -1.23 -11.74 -19.85
CA TYR A 54 -0.30 -10.70 -19.42
C TYR A 54 -0.98 -9.36 -19.18
N ILE A 55 -0.67 -8.74 -18.03
CA ILE A 55 -1.18 -7.42 -17.67
C ILE A 55 -0.05 -6.44 -17.42
N LYS A 56 -0.29 -5.17 -17.77
CA LYS A 56 0.55 -4.04 -17.38
C LYS A 56 -0.15 -3.27 -16.25
N MET A 57 0.54 -3.11 -15.12
CA MET A 57 0.03 -2.37 -13.97
C MET A 57 0.89 -1.13 -13.70
N THR A 58 0.26 -0.04 -13.26
CA THR A 58 0.96 1.14 -12.76
C THR A 58 0.38 1.49 -11.40
N LEU A 59 1.22 1.43 -10.36
CA LEU A 59 0.85 1.76 -9.00
C LEU A 59 1.37 3.16 -8.64
N ARG A 60 0.50 4.01 -8.10
CA ARG A 60 0.86 5.33 -7.59
C ARG A 60 0.58 5.38 -6.10
N CYS A 61 1.64 5.38 -5.29
CA CYS A 61 1.55 5.43 -3.84
C CYS A 61 1.78 6.86 -3.34
N TYR A 62 0.82 7.41 -2.60
CA TYR A 62 0.90 8.74 -2.00
C TYR A 62 1.12 8.60 -0.50
N TYR A 63 2.29 9.00 -0.02
CA TYR A 63 2.66 8.93 1.39
C TYR A 63 2.55 10.30 2.06
N SER A 64 2.23 10.29 3.36
CA SER A 64 2.27 11.48 4.18
C SER A 64 3.71 11.99 4.34
N ILE A 65 3.86 13.31 4.51
CA ILE A 65 5.19 13.90 4.77
C ILE A 65 5.63 13.48 6.17
N ALA A 66 6.72 12.73 6.26
CA ALA A 66 7.24 12.27 7.56
C ALA A 66 7.47 13.43 8.53
N LYS A 67 6.98 13.28 9.77
CA LYS A 67 7.06 14.30 10.83
C LYS A 67 8.51 14.65 11.20
N SER A 68 9.42 13.68 11.10
CA SER A 68 10.85 13.83 11.39
C SER A 68 11.65 14.61 10.34
N ASN A 69 11.08 14.92 9.17
CA ASN A 69 11.78 15.72 8.17
C ASN A 69 12.07 17.13 8.70
N SER A 70 13.23 17.68 8.35
CA SER A 70 13.57 19.09 8.61
C SER A 70 12.59 20.04 7.89
N LYS A 71 12.49 21.29 8.36
CA LYS A 71 11.60 22.30 7.77
C LYS A 71 11.83 22.44 6.25
N LYS A 72 13.10 22.51 5.83
CA LYS A 72 13.51 22.59 4.41
C LYS A 72 13.01 21.39 3.60
N ILE A 73 13.19 20.17 4.10
CA ILE A 73 12.76 18.95 3.39
C ILE A 73 11.22 18.88 3.31
N LYS A 74 10.51 19.31 4.36
CA LYS A 74 9.04 19.37 4.34
C LYS A 74 8.54 20.32 3.26
N GLU A 75 9.14 21.49 3.12
CA GLU A 75 8.78 22.47 2.09
C GLU A 75 9.08 21.97 0.68
N GLN A 76 10.26 21.36 0.47
CA GLN A 76 10.59 20.69 -0.80
C GLN A 76 9.59 19.59 -1.18
N LYS A 77 9.10 18.82 -0.19
CA LYS A 77 8.07 17.79 -0.40
C LYS A 77 6.68 18.38 -0.71
N ARG A 78 6.32 19.51 -0.09
CA ARG A 78 5.07 20.25 -0.39
C ARG A 78 5.09 20.87 -1.79
N ASN A 79 6.24 21.37 -2.22
CA ASN A 79 6.43 21.98 -3.53
C ASN A 79 6.73 20.94 -4.64
N ASN A 80 6.55 19.64 -4.35
CA ASN A 80 6.79 18.53 -5.28
C ASN A 80 8.22 18.42 -5.84
N VAL A 81 9.20 19.13 -5.25
CA VAL A 81 10.63 19.04 -5.62
C VAL A 81 11.20 17.69 -5.19
N LEU A 82 10.77 17.17 -4.03
CA LEU A 82 11.18 15.86 -3.51
C LEU A 82 9.93 15.03 -3.23
N ARG A 83 9.89 13.76 -3.64
CA ARG A 83 8.75 12.89 -3.31
C ARG A 83 8.83 12.36 -1.88
N PRO A 84 7.72 12.28 -1.14
CA PRO A 84 7.69 11.55 0.12
C PRO A 84 8.08 10.08 -0.09
N ASN A 85 9.08 9.62 0.65
CA ASN A 85 9.47 8.23 0.72
C ASN A 85 9.27 7.72 2.15
N LYS A 86 8.83 6.47 2.27
CA LYS A 86 8.76 5.74 3.52
C LYS A 86 9.51 4.44 3.28
N LYS A 87 10.50 4.13 4.12
CA LYS A 87 11.16 2.83 4.02
C LYS A 87 10.14 1.75 4.43
N PRO A 88 9.93 0.72 3.59
CA PRO A 88 9.11 -0.43 3.95
C PRO A 88 9.76 -1.25 5.08
#